data_AF-A0A2V8GPR6-F1
#
_entry.id   AF-A0A2V8GPR6-F1
#
_cell.length_a   1.000
_cell.length_b   1.000
_cell.length_c   1.000
_cell.angle_alpha   90.00
_cell.angle_beta   90.00
_cell.angle_gamma   90.00
#
_symmetry.space_group_name_H-M   'P 1'
#
loop_
_entity.id
_entity.type
_entity.pdbx_description
1 polymer ?
#
loop_
_entity_poly.entity_id
_entity_poly.type
_entity_poly.pdbx_seq_one_letter_code
_entity_poly.pdbx_strand_id
1 'polypeptide(L)'
;MATSISSLQFDPGLHQPSFDEWSLGYRRQFPGQIAMDVAGIVKVNHDQYAQVDINGIYPDAPFQPFLGFGKVDPNQGLLYRLTNNTWSTTHYRALQATLTKNLTHGFQALFTVQRQWQHLEGTWNPTDPAKFIQPDAFANDKNIWRTDGVQDQNSLATGNSLVNNPMWNPYSIRMAATWHAPWDLVTSASYTIVAGNWTGPVIDQLPANSPLIAVFGPSTVVSSTGVRQSNPLATRIRFFYPTRGKGQPRAPDVHTVGVKVGKRIPFGAGRNVELGFEVFNLLNAGNFTEYSRQGANRIYNPQTFATYTNPQTPRAATFEVMTRF
;
A
#
# COMPACT_ATOMS: atom_id res chain seq x y z
N MET A 1 6.94 -43.25 -11.18
CA MET A 1 6.67 -42.58 -9.88
C MET A 1 5.66 -41.47 -10.15
N ALA A 2 4.48 -41.52 -9.56
CA ALA A 2 3.48 -40.47 -9.74
C ALA A 2 3.87 -39.26 -8.88
N THR A 3 4.45 -38.21 -9.49
CA THR A 3 4.48 -36.89 -8.89
C THR A 3 3.04 -36.45 -8.68
N SER A 4 2.58 -36.41 -7.42
CA SER A 4 1.26 -35.91 -7.10
C SER A 4 1.15 -34.44 -7.53
N ILE A 5 -0.02 -33.99 -7.97
CA ILE A 5 -0.26 -32.59 -8.38
C ILE A 5 0.25 -31.60 -7.31
N SER A 6 0.12 -31.97 -6.04
CA SER A 6 0.66 -31.22 -4.90
C SER A 6 2.16 -30.91 -5.01
N SER A 7 2.98 -31.84 -5.52
CA SER A 7 4.41 -31.61 -5.72
C SER A 7 4.73 -30.57 -6.81
N LEU A 8 3.78 -30.27 -7.70
CA LEU A 8 3.93 -29.24 -8.73
C LEU A 8 3.46 -27.85 -8.27
N GLN A 9 2.77 -27.75 -7.12
CA GLN A 9 2.26 -26.47 -6.61
C GLN A 9 3.30 -25.66 -5.84
N PHE A 10 4.47 -26.23 -5.58
CA PHE A 10 5.61 -25.53 -5.02
C PHE A 10 6.77 -25.65 -6.00
N ASP A 11 7.36 -24.52 -6.37
CA ASP A 11 8.57 -24.51 -7.17
C ASP A 11 9.72 -25.16 -6.39
N PRO A 12 10.43 -26.16 -6.94
CA PRO A 12 11.63 -26.71 -6.30
C PRO A 12 12.72 -25.67 -6.01
N GLY A 13 12.73 -24.56 -6.77
CA GLY A 13 13.62 -23.42 -6.56
C GLY A 13 13.06 -22.32 -5.65
N LEU A 14 11.90 -22.54 -5.02
CA LEU A 14 11.30 -21.57 -4.11
C LEU A 14 12.24 -21.28 -2.94
N HIS A 15 12.49 -20.00 -2.69
CA HIS A 15 13.35 -19.54 -1.60
C HIS A 15 12.79 -18.27 -0.95
N GLN A 16 13.36 -17.89 0.19
CA GLN A 16 12.93 -16.69 0.92
C GLN A 16 13.28 -15.43 0.10
N PRO A 17 12.32 -14.50 -0.11
CA PRO A 17 12.60 -13.23 -0.75
C PRO A 17 13.67 -12.43 -0.01
N SER A 18 14.44 -11.65 -0.75
CA SER A 18 15.50 -10.79 -0.24
C SER A 18 15.29 -9.34 -0.64
N PHE A 19 16.05 -8.43 -0.05
CA PHE A 19 16.09 -7.04 -0.48
C PHE A 19 17.49 -6.48 -0.28
N ASP A 20 17.87 -5.58 -1.20
CA ASP A 20 19.05 -4.75 -1.05
C ASP A 20 18.61 -3.39 -0.55
N GLU A 21 19.24 -2.91 0.53
CA GLU A 21 18.96 -1.58 1.09
C GLU A 21 20.25 -0.81 1.33
N TRP A 22 20.30 0.40 0.78
CA TRP A 22 21.36 1.37 0.98
C TRP A 22 20.78 2.58 1.68
N SER A 23 21.36 2.95 2.81
CA SER A 23 21.02 4.18 3.52
C SER A 23 22.25 5.04 3.73
N LEU A 24 22.09 6.34 3.51
CA LEU A 24 23.11 7.34 3.79
C LEU A 24 22.50 8.43 4.64
N GLY A 25 23.07 8.63 5.84
CA GLY A 25 22.60 9.60 6.82
C GLY A 25 23.65 10.64 7.16
N TYR A 26 23.18 11.86 7.43
CA TYR A 26 23.95 12.90 8.08
C TYR A 26 23.23 13.33 9.35
N ARG A 27 23.93 13.20 10.48
CA ARG A 27 23.46 13.66 11.78
C ARG A 27 24.43 14.69 12.34
N ARG A 28 23.90 15.81 12.82
CA ARG A 28 24.69 16.82 13.53
C ARG A 28 23.90 17.49 14.64
N GLN A 29 24.59 17.67 15.76
CA GLN A 29 24.17 18.61 16.80
C GLN A 29 24.83 19.96 16.54
N PHE A 30 24.02 21.01 16.54
CA PHE A 30 24.45 22.39 16.39
C PHE A 30 24.44 23.09 17.75
N PRO A 31 25.17 24.21 17.90
CA PRO A 31 24.98 25.12 19.03
C PRO A 31 23.51 25.50 19.22
N GLY A 32 23.12 25.81 20.46
CA GLY A 32 21.73 26.17 20.78
C GLY A 32 20.79 24.96 20.89
N GLN A 33 21.32 23.78 21.23
CA GLN A 33 20.55 22.55 21.50
C GLN A 33 19.62 22.13 20.34
N ILE A 34 20.11 22.30 19.12
CA ILE A 34 19.46 21.82 17.89
C ILE A 34 20.17 20.55 17.45
N ALA A 35 19.42 19.49 17.14
CA ALA A 35 19.97 18.34 16.44
C ALA A 35 19.16 18.06 15.17
N MET A 36 19.87 17.73 14.10
CA MET A 36 19.30 17.40 12.81
C MET A 36 19.81 16.02 12.40
N ASP A 37 18.90 15.22 11.87
CA ASP A 37 19.15 13.94 11.22
C ASP A 37 18.48 13.96 9.86
N VAL A 38 19.22 13.64 8.80
CA VAL A 38 18.68 13.52 7.44
C VAL A 38 19.24 12.25 6.84
N ALA A 39 18.38 11.39 6.32
CA ALA A 39 18.75 10.15 5.66
C ALA A 39 18.06 9.97 4.32
N GLY A 40 18.82 9.52 3.33
CA GLY A 40 18.32 8.97 2.08
C GLY A 40 18.34 7.45 2.15
N ILE A 41 17.28 6.80 1.68
CA ILE A 41 17.13 5.35 1.63
C ILE A 41 16.84 4.95 0.19
N VAL A 42 17.51 3.91 -0.29
CA VAL A 42 17.18 3.20 -1.53
C VAL A 42 17.04 1.73 -1.18
N LYS A 43 15.90 1.14 -1.53
CA LYS A 43 15.59 -0.26 -1.30
C LYS A 43 15.07 -0.91 -2.57
N VAL A 44 15.53 -2.13 -2.85
CA VAL A 44 15.07 -2.95 -3.98
C VAL A 44 14.67 -4.31 -3.43
N ASN A 45 13.44 -4.75 -3.72
CA ASN A 45 12.91 -6.02 -3.25
C ASN A 45 13.02 -7.08 -4.35
N HIS A 46 13.74 -8.16 -4.07
CA HIS A 46 14.01 -9.25 -5.01
C HIS A 46 13.13 -10.46 -4.68
N ASP A 47 12.82 -11.23 -5.72
CA ASP A 47 12.30 -12.60 -5.63
C ASP A 47 11.10 -12.73 -4.69
N GLN A 48 10.20 -11.74 -4.71
CA GLN A 48 9.00 -11.73 -3.88
C GLN A 48 8.12 -12.95 -4.18
N TYR A 49 7.36 -13.45 -3.20
CA TYR A 49 6.49 -14.59 -3.45
C TYR A 49 5.43 -14.28 -4.53
N ALA A 50 5.22 -15.21 -5.43
CA ALA A 50 4.31 -15.08 -6.56
C ALA A 50 3.59 -16.39 -6.90
N GLN A 51 2.51 -16.26 -7.69
CA GLN A 51 1.77 -17.41 -8.23
C GLN A 51 1.73 -17.39 -9.74
N VAL A 52 2.00 -18.54 -10.36
CA VAL A 52 1.90 -18.73 -11.80
C VAL A 52 0.93 -19.88 -12.06
N ASP A 53 0.03 -19.72 -13.03
CA ASP A 53 -0.83 -20.82 -13.46
C ASP A 53 0.01 -21.84 -14.26
N ILE A 54 0.01 -23.08 -13.81
CA ILE A 54 0.75 -24.17 -14.45
C ILE A 54 -0.14 -25.05 -15.31
N ASN A 55 -1.47 -24.91 -15.24
CA ASN A 55 -2.40 -25.78 -15.98
C ASN A 55 -3.00 -25.14 -17.23
N GLY A 56 -3.04 -23.81 -17.30
CA GLY A 56 -3.42 -23.06 -18.49
C GLY A 56 -2.40 -23.16 -19.62
N ILE A 57 -2.92 -23.16 -20.85
CA ILE A 57 -2.15 -23.13 -22.09
C ILE A 57 -2.32 -21.73 -22.67
N TYR A 58 -1.43 -20.83 -22.26
CA TYR A 58 -1.40 -19.45 -22.73
C TYR A 58 -0.69 -19.35 -24.08
N PRO A 59 -1.07 -18.38 -24.95
CA PRO A 59 -0.39 -18.17 -26.22
C PRO A 59 1.03 -17.63 -26.03
N ASP A 60 1.87 -17.77 -27.05
CA ASP A 60 3.25 -17.29 -26.99
C ASP A 60 3.37 -15.76 -27.16
N ALA A 61 2.37 -15.13 -27.79
CA ALA A 61 2.34 -13.69 -28.04
C ALA A 61 1.03 -13.02 -27.56
N PRO A 62 1.05 -11.69 -27.33
CA PRO A 62 -0.16 -10.92 -27.03
C PRO A 62 -1.21 -10.99 -28.14
N PHE A 63 -2.47 -10.68 -27.79
CA PHE A 63 -3.60 -10.61 -28.74
C PHE A 63 -3.89 -11.91 -29.48
N GLN A 64 -3.65 -13.05 -28.82
CA GLN A 64 -3.92 -14.39 -29.34
C GLN A 64 -4.90 -15.14 -28.42
N PRO A 65 -5.64 -16.13 -28.95
CA PRO A 65 -6.60 -16.89 -28.17
C PRO A 65 -5.93 -17.69 -27.06
N PHE A 66 -6.62 -17.80 -25.92
CA PHE A 66 -6.27 -18.77 -24.90
C PHE A 66 -6.51 -20.19 -25.44
N LEU A 67 -5.54 -21.09 -25.27
CA LEU A 67 -5.56 -22.40 -25.90
C LEU A 67 -6.25 -23.47 -25.03
N GLY A 68 -6.61 -23.14 -23.79
CA GLY A 68 -7.39 -23.99 -22.89
C GLY A 68 -6.63 -24.42 -21.64
N PHE A 69 -7.16 -25.42 -20.95
CA PHE A 69 -6.58 -26.02 -19.75
C PHE A 69 -6.21 -27.48 -19.97
N GLY A 70 -5.44 -28.04 -19.06
CA GLY A 70 -5.05 -29.45 -19.07
C GLY A 70 -3.59 -29.70 -19.39
N LYS A 71 -2.74 -28.68 -19.26
CA LYS A 71 -1.28 -28.83 -19.39
C LYS A 71 -0.71 -29.77 -18.32
N VAL A 72 -1.30 -29.78 -17.13
CA VAL A 72 -0.88 -30.60 -15.98
C VAL A 72 -2.00 -31.58 -15.58
N ASP A 73 -3.23 -31.10 -15.45
CA ASP A 73 -4.40 -31.93 -15.15
C ASP A 73 -5.60 -31.49 -16.01
N PRO A 74 -6.08 -32.33 -16.93
CA PRO A 74 -7.20 -31.99 -17.80
C PRO A 74 -8.53 -31.86 -17.05
N ASN A 75 -8.63 -32.31 -15.80
CA ASN A 75 -9.85 -32.21 -14.98
C ASN A 75 -9.95 -30.92 -14.17
N GLN A 76 -8.94 -30.05 -14.25
CA GLN A 76 -8.90 -28.81 -13.48
C GLN A 76 -8.83 -27.58 -14.40
N GLY A 77 -9.25 -26.43 -13.86
CA GLY A 77 -9.00 -25.12 -14.47
C GLY A 77 -7.65 -24.58 -14.04
N LEU A 78 -7.64 -23.36 -13.51
CA LEU A 78 -6.45 -22.72 -12.97
C LEU A 78 -5.84 -23.58 -11.85
N LEU A 79 -4.54 -23.86 -11.98
CA LEU A 79 -3.76 -24.55 -10.95
C LEU A 79 -2.50 -23.72 -10.72
N TYR A 80 -2.37 -23.14 -9.54
CA TYR A 80 -1.24 -22.25 -9.26
C TYR A 80 -0.07 -22.98 -8.64
N ARG A 81 1.13 -22.62 -9.09
CA ARG A 81 2.41 -22.90 -8.43
C ARG A 81 2.87 -21.66 -7.68
N LEU A 82 3.20 -21.83 -6.41
CA LEU A 82 3.95 -20.84 -5.62
C LEU A 82 5.42 -20.84 -6.07
N THR A 83 5.92 -19.68 -6.45
CA THR A 83 7.29 -19.46 -6.93
C THR A 83 7.79 -18.09 -6.47
N ASN A 84 9.00 -17.71 -6.87
CA ASN A 84 9.56 -16.38 -6.70
C ASN A 84 9.32 -15.52 -7.95
N ASN A 85 8.99 -14.25 -7.75
CA ASN A 85 8.79 -13.25 -8.80
C ASN A 85 10.15 -12.77 -9.34
N THR A 86 10.54 -13.32 -10.48
CA THR A 86 11.79 -12.94 -11.17
C THR A 86 11.54 -12.01 -12.37
N TRP A 87 10.29 -11.62 -12.62
CA TRP A 87 9.90 -10.80 -13.78
C TRP A 87 9.71 -9.33 -13.44
N SER A 88 9.44 -9.01 -12.17
CA SER A 88 9.24 -7.64 -11.73
C SER A 88 9.81 -7.38 -10.34
N THR A 89 10.26 -6.14 -10.13
CA THR A 89 11.03 -5.76 -8.95
C THR A 89 10.48 -4.44 -8.40
N THR A 90 10.25 -4.40 -7.09
CA THR A 90 9.76 -3.18 -6.44
C THR A 90 10.92 -2.35 -5.93
N HIS A 91 11.04 -1.13 -6.44
CA HIS A 91 12.01 -0.15 -5.99
C HIS A 91 11.34 0.88 -5.08
N TYR A 92 12.06 1.25 -4.04
CA TYR A 92 11.67 2.23 -3.05
C TYR A 92 12.81 3.21 -2.84
N ARG A 93 12.47 4.49 -2.79
CA ARG A 93 13.38 5.56 -2.40
C ARG A 93 12.70 6.42 -1.37
N ALA A 94 13.42 6.85 -0.35
CA ALA A 94 12.89 7.77 0.63
C ALA A 94 13.91 8.80 1.07
N LEU A 95 13.37 9.96 1.46
CA LEU A 95 14.07 10.97 2.23
C LEU A 95 13.37 11.09 3.58
N GLN A 96 14.13 11.01 4.65
CA GLN A 96 13.66 11.23 6.01
C GLN A 96 14.49 12.33 6.64
N ALA A 97 13.84 13.27 7.32
CA ALA A 97 14.52 14.30 8.08
C ALA A 97 13.82 14.51 9.42
N THR A 98 14.62 14.57 10.48
CA THR A 98 14.19 14.85 11.84
C THR A 98 15.00 16.02 12.39
N LEU A 99 14.30 17.01 12.92
CA LEU A 99 14.86 18.15 13.62
C LEU A 99 14.32 18.15 15.04
N THR A 100 15.22 18.11 16.02
CA THR A 100 14.89 18.33 17.42
C THR A 100 15.52 19.63 17.89
N LYS A 101 14.79 20.35 18.73
CA LYS A 101 15.27 21.58 19.32
C LYS A 101 14.80 21.69 20.75
N ASN A 102 15.74 21.80 21.68
CA ASN A 102 15.45 22.29 23.02
C ASN A 102 15.64 23.81 23.01
N LEU A 103 14.53 24.53 22.98
CA LEU A 103 14.49 25.98 22.95
C LEU A 103 14.70 26.55 24.37
N THR A 104 15.13 27.81 24.42
CA THR A 104 15.19 28.56 25.68
C THR A 104 13.79 28.70 26.30
N HIS A 105 13.71 28.93 27.62
CA HIS A 105 12.47 29.17 28.35
C HIS A 105 11.51 27.95 28.39
N GLY A 106 12.08 26.75 28.50
CA GLY A 106 11.32 25.53 28.77
C GLY A 106 10.56 24.97 27.57
N PHE A 107 10.85 25.43 26.35
CA PHE A 107 10.20 24.95 25.14
C PHE A 107 11.02 23.85 24.46
N GLN A 108 10.38 22.81 23.98
CA GLN A 108 10.99 21.70 23.25
C GLN A 108 10.18 21.44 22.00
N ALA A 109 10.85 21.12 20.89
CA ALA A 109 10.20 20.82 19.63
C ALA A 109 10.85 19.65 18.89
N LEU A 110 10.00 18.95 18.16
CA LEU A 110 10.33 17.90 17.21
C LEU A 110 9.60 18.19 15.90
N PHE A 111 10.33 18.12 14.80
CA PHE A 111 9.79 18.12 13.45
C PHE A 111 10.35 16.91 12.72
N THR A 112 9.49 16.12 12.07
CA THR A 112 9.88 14.99 11.23
C THR A 112 9.13 15.08 9.92
N VAL A 113 9.85 14.89 8.81
CA VAL A 113 9.27 14.75 7.48
C VAL A 113 9.83 13.49 6.84
N GLN A 114 8.95 12.74 6.19
CA GLN A 114 9.29 11.61 5.36
C GLN A 114 8.62 11.81 4.01
N ARG A 115 9.38 11.62 2.93
CA ARG A 115 8.86 11.54 1.57
C ARG A 115 9.37 10.24 0.95
N GLN A 116 8.49 9.50 0.31
CA GLN A 116 8.86 8.27 -0.40
C GLN A 116 8.38 8.27 -1.84
N TRP A 117 9.12 7.55 -2.67
CA TRP A 117 8.83 7.26 -4.06
C TRP A 117 9.02 5.78 -4.29
N GLN A 118 8.16 5.21 -5.12
CA GLN A 118 8.18 3.80 -5.43
C GLN A 118 7.95 3.62 -6.91
N HIS A 119 8.52 2.57 -7.49
CA HIS A 119 8.15 2.12 -8.83
C HIS A 119 8.30 0.60 -8.94
N LEU A 120 7.58 0.03 -9.89
CA LEU A 120 7.65 -1.37 -10.26
C LEU A 120 8.39 -1.48 -11.59
N GLU A 121 9.60 -2.04 -11.55
CA GLU A 121 10.44 -2.33 -12.71
C GLU A 121 10.15 -3.74 -13.24
N GLY A 122 10.41 -3.99 -14.52
CA GLY A 122 10.31 -5.31 -15.16
C GLY A 122 9.10 -5.47 -16.07
N THR A 123 8.50 -6.66 -16.05
CA THR A 123 7.36 -7.04 -16.91
C THR A 123 6.35 -7.91 -16.15
N TRP A 124 5.25 -8.24 -16.82
CA TRP A 124 4.16 -9.01 -16.25
C TRP A 124 4.58 -10.41 -15.83
N ASN A 125 3.88 -10.94 -14.83
CA ASN A 125 3.89 -12.37 -14.54
C ASN A 125 3.55 -13.16 -15.82
N PRO A 126 4.25 -14.29 -16.09
CA PRO A 126 4.10 -15.04 -17.34
C PRO A 126 2.68 -15.44 -17.70
N THR A 127 1.79 -15.58 -16.71
CA THR A 127 0.38 -16.00 -16.87
C THR A 127 -0.64 -14.92 -16.51
N ASP A 128 -0.20 -13.70 -16.19
CA ASP A 128 -1.12 -12.58 -15.93
C ASP A 128 -1.87 -12.22 -17.23
N PRO A 129 -3.22 -12.18 -17.21
CA PRO A 129 -4.00 -11.77 -18.37
C PRO A 129 -3.58 -10.42 -18.96
N ALA A 130 -3.10 -9.48 -18.13
CA ALA A 130 -2.63 -8.19 -18.59
C ALA A 130 -1.47 -8.29 -19.60
N LYS A 131 -0.59 -9.30 -19.47
CA LYS A 131 0.51 -9.58 -20.40
C LYS A 131 0.02 -9.78 -21.83
N PHE A 132 -1.14 -10.42 -21.98
CA PHE A 132 -1.68 -10.80 -23.29
C PHE A 132 -2.67 -9.78 -23.83
N ILE A 133 -3.37 -9.07 -22.95
CA ILE A 133 -4.46 -8.15 -23.31
C ILE A 133 -3.98 -6.70 -23.45
N GLN A 134 -3.11 -6.24 -22.55
CA GLN A 134 -2.57 -4.88 -22.51
C GLN A 134 -1.08 -4.91 -22.10
N PRO A 135 -0.19 -5.54 -22.92
CA PRO A 135 1.21 -5.75 -22.59
C PRO A 135 1.95 -4.45 -22.22
N ASP A 136 1.64 -3.35 -22.90
CA ASP A 136 2.31 -2.06 -22.70
C ASP A 136 1.88 -1.34 -21.41
N ALA A 137 0.89 -1.86 -20.69
CA ALA A 137 0.31 -1.18 -19.53
C ALA A 137 1.04 -1.43 -18.20
N PHE A 138 2.25 -2.01 -18.23
CA PHE A 138 2.94 -2.54 -17.05
C PHE A 138 3.37 -1.46 -16.02
N ALA A 139 3.81 -0.29 -16.47
CA ALA A 139 4.44 0.69 -15.58
C ALA A 139 3.52 1.14 -14.42
N ASN A 140 4.10 1.25 -13.20
CA ASN A 140 3.38 1.69 -12.01
C ASN A 140 4.31 2.31 -10.94
N ASP A 141 4.05 3.57 -10.60
CA ASP A 141 4.85 4.35 -9.63
C ASP A 141 4.03 4.81 -8.41
N LYS A 142 2.83 4.23 -8.22
CA LYS A 142 1.86 4.67 -7.21
C LYS A 142 1.45 3.52 -6.30
N ASN A 143 0.20 3.06 -6.38
CA ASN A 143 -0.25 1.92 -5.60
C ASN A 143 0.34 0.64 -6.21
N ILE A 144 1.41 0.13 -5.62
CA ILE A 144 2.02 -1.16 -5.98
C ILE A 144 1.49 -2.23 -5.01
N TRP A 145 1.66 -3.49 -5.36
CA TRP A 145 1.36 -4.60 -4.47
C TRP A 145 2.17 -4.54 -3.17
N ARG A 146 1.64 -5.16 -2.11
CA ARG A 146 2.44 -5.36 -0.88
C ARG A 146 3.52 -6.39 -1.15
N THR A 147 4.60 -6.30 -0.41
CA THR A 147 5.72 -7.24 -0.46
C THR A 147 5.52 -8.46 0.46
N ASP A 148 4.38 -8.56 1.14
CA ASP A 148 4.10 -9.60 2.15
C ASP A 148 3.09 -10.67 1.69
N GLY A 149 2.75 -10.74 0.40
CA GLY A 149 1.72 -11.67 -0.08
C GLY A 149 1.78 -12.02 -1.57
N VAL A 150 0.95 -12.98 -1.95
CA VAL A 150 0.89 -13.58 -3.28
C VAL A 150 -0.33 -13.05 -4.04
N GLN A 151 -0.15 -12.02 -4.86
CA GLN A 151 -1.26 -11.25 -5.47
C GLN A 151 -0.98 -10.81 -6.91
N ASP A 152 0.03 -11.39 -7.57
CA ASP A 152 0.54 -10.94 -8.87
C ASP A 152 0.05 -11.77 -10.06
N GLN A 153 -0.81 -12.78 -9.82
CA GLN A 153 -1.29 -13.71 -10.85
C GLN A 153 -2.38 -13.13 -11.77
N ASN A 154 -3.03 -12.02 -11.39
CA ASN A 154 -4.09 -11.41 -12.21
C ASN A 154 -4.26 -9.91 -11.94
N SER A 155 -3.61 -9.07 -12.76
CA SER A 155 -3.72 -7.61 -12.64
C SER A 155 -5.00 -7.01 -13.22
N LEU A 156 -5.82 -7.80 -13.93
CA LEU A 156 -7.12 -7.41 -14.50
C LEU A 156 -8.31 -8.00 -13.71
N ALA A 157 -8.07 -8.37 -12.45
CA ALA A 157 -9.13 -8.75 -11.52
C ALA A 157 -9.93 -7.52 -11.04
N THR A 158 -11.07 -7.75 -10.40
CA THR A 158 -11.87 -6.70 -9.75
C THR A 158 -11.86 -6.84 -8.22
N GLY A 159 -11.04 -7.73 -7.67
CA GLY A 159 -11.04 -8.06 -6.24
C GLY A 159 -10.41 -7.00 -5.33
N ASN A 160 -10.64 -7.16 -4.01
CA ASN A 160 -10.20 -6.26 -2.94
C ASN A 160 -8.68 -6.01 -2.91
N SER A 161 -7.89 -6.92 -3.47
CA SER A 161 -6.45 -6.83 -3.46
C SER A 161 -5.95 -5.62 -4.25
N LEU A 162 -6.55 -5.31 -5.39
CA LEU A 162 -6.10 -4.24 -6.29
C LEU A 162 -6.34 -2.80 -5.77
N VAL A 163 -7.16 -2.64 -4.73
CA VAL A 163 -7.83 -1.35 -4.45
C VAL A 163 -7.17 -0.54 -3.33
N ASN A 164 -6.40 -1.17 -2.44
CA ASN A 164 -5.87 -0.45 -1.28
C ASN A 164 -4.56 -1.03 -0.75
N ASN A 165 -3.48 -0.25 -0.86
CA ASN A 165 -2.26 -0.52 -0.15
C ASN A 165 -1.68 0.74 0.53
N PRO A 166 -1.90 0.93 1.85
CA PRO A 166 -1.40 2.10 2.58
C PRO A 166 0.12 2.11 2.76
N MET A 167 0.85 1.07 2.34
CA MET A 167 2.31 1.00 2.38
C MET A 167 2.98 2.06 1.50
N TRP A 168 2.27 2.55 0.49
CA TRP A 168 2.82 3.40 -0.58
C TRP A 168 2.42 4.88 -0.45
N ASN A 169 2.10 5.33 0.76
CA ASN A 169 1.69 6.71 1.00
C ASN A 169 2.84 7.69 0.72
N PRO A 170 2.61 8.74 -0.08
CA PRO A 170 3.66 9.65 -0.55
C PRO A 170 4.56 10.27 0.53
N TYR A 171 3.99 10.72 1.64
CA TYR A 171 4.72 11.42 2.70
C TYR A 171 4.02 11.34 4.05
N SER A 172 4.78 11.64 5.10
CA SER A 172 4.24 12.03 6.40
C SER A 172 5.02 13.20 6.97
N ILE A 173 4.33 14.09 7.68
CA ILE A 173 4.90 15.22 8.42
C ILE A 173 4.39 15.13 9.84
N ARG A 174 5.29 15.17 10.82
CA ARG A 174 4.96 15.11 12.24
C ARG A 174 5.64 16.23 12.97
N MET A 175 4.86 17.00 13.70
CA MET A 175 5.31 18.14 14.48
C MET A 175 4.83 17.93 15.90
N ALA A 176 5.70 18.16 16.87
CA ALA A 176 5.34 18.16 18.27
C ALA A 176 6.14 19.23 19.00
N ALA A 177 5.50 19.87 19.97
CA ALA A 177 6.15 20.81 20.86
C ALA A 177 5.60 20.68 22.27
N THR A 178 6.47 20.90 23.25
CA THR A 178 6.13 20.96 24.67
C THR A 178 6.70 22.23 25.25
N TRP A 179 5.90 22.95 26.04
CA TRP A 179 6.31 24.13 26.75
C TRP A 179 6.08 23.95 28.23
N HIS A 180 7.17 23.90 28.98
CA HIS A 180 7.19 24.06 30.43
C HIS A 180 7.05 25.55 30.74
N ALA A 181 5.81 26.00 30.81
CA ALA A 181 5.47 27.37 31.12
C ALA A 181 5.72 27.66 32.62
N PRO A 182 5.84 28.95 32.99
CA PRO A 182 5.85 29.35 34.39
C PRO A 182 4.64 28.82 35.16
N TRP A 183 4.75 28.83 36.50
CA TRP A 183 3.70 28.35 37.41
C TRP A 183 3.38 26.87 37.22
N ASP A 184 4.37 26.01 37.01
CA ASP A 184 4.17 24.55 36.99
C ASP A 184 3.13 24.07 35.95
N LEU A 185 3.00 24.80 34.84
CA LEU A 185 2.12 24.46 33.72
C LEU A 185 2.95 23.82 32.61
N VAL A 186 2.42 22.75 32.01
CA VAL A 186 3.03 22.06 30.87
C VAL A 186 2.01 21.97 29.75
N THR A 187 2.28 22.61 28.63
CA THR A 187 1.44 22.52 27.43
C THR A 187 2.16 21.76 26.35
N SER A 188 1.53 20.74 25.78
CA SER A 188 2.05 20.01 24.62
C SER A 188 1.08 20.11 23.46
N ALA A 189 1.59 20.22 22.25
CA ALA A 189 0.81 20.20 21.04
C ALA A 189 1.50 19.31 20.00
N SER A 190 0.71 18.63 19.18
CA SER A 190 1.19 17.90 18.02
C SER A 190 0.32 18.19 16.80
N TYR A 191 0.95 18.15 15.64
CA TYR A 191 0.28 18.22 14.36
C TYR A 191 0.90 17.19 13.42
N THR A 192 0.07 16.25 12.95
CA THR A 192 0.47 15.19 12.04
C THR A 192 -0.31 15.31 10.74
N ILE A 193 0.42 15.20 9.63
CA ILE A 193 -0.11 15.08 8.27
C ILE A 193 0.37 13.74 7.73
N VAL A 194 -0.55 12.90 7.29
CA VAL A 194 -0.23 11.66 6.55
C VAL A 194 -0.88 11.77 5.18
N ALA A 195 -0.09 11.62 4.12
CA ALA A 195 -0.62 11.64 2.77
C ALA A 195 -1.66 10.53 2.60
N GLY A 196 -2.77 10.83 1.93
CA GLY A 196 -3.73 9.79 1.54
C GLY A 196 -3.12 8.77 0.57
N ASN A 197 -3.63 7.54 0.62
CA ASN A 197 -3.25 6.43 -0.25
C ASN A 197 -3.73 6.64 -1.70
N TRP A 198 -3.31 5.77 -2.60
CA TRP A 198 -3.74 5.72 -4.01
C TRP A 198 -4.77 4.61 -4.21
N THR A 199 -5.73 4.77 -5.14
CA THR A 199 -6.82 3.79 -5.38
C THR A 199 -6.40 2.42 -5.89
N GLY A 200 -5.20 2.27 -6.46
CA GLY A 200 -4.91 1.17 -7.38
C GLY A 200 -5.21 1.49 -8.85
N PRO A 201 -4.81 0.61 -9.78
CA PRO A 201 -5.01 0.81 -11.21
C PRO A 201 -6.47 1.08 -11.56
N VAL A 202 -6.72 2.16 -12.29
CA VAL A 202 -8.08 2.50 -12.74
C VAL A 202 -8.49 1.55 -13.86
N ILE A 203 -9.59 0.85 -13.64
CA ILE A 203 -10.11 -0.16 -14.55
C ILE A 203 -11.49 0.21 -15.09
N ASP A 204 -11.69 -0.13 -16.35
CA ASP A 204 -12.95 -0.04 -17.08
C ASP A 204 -13.49 -1.44 -17.42
N GLN A 205 -14.77 -1.52 -17.78
CA GLN A 205 -15.43 -2.76 -18.18
C GLN A 205 -16.01 -2.63 -19.58
N LEU A 206 -15.44 -3.38 -20.53
CA LEU A 206 -15.95 -3.45 -21.90
C LEU A 206 -17.37 -4.02 -21.94
N PRO A 207 -18.21 -3.65 -22.93
CA PRO A 207 -19.49 -4.32 -23.20
C PRO A 207 -19.32 -5.83 -23.39
N ALA A 208 -20.34 -6.61 -23.03
CA ALA A 208 -20.27 -8.07 -23.10
C ALA A 208 -20.04 -8.62 -24.52
N ASN A 209 -20.47 -7.88 -25.53
CA ASN A 209 -20.32 -8.20 -26.96
C ASN A 209 -19.15 -7.46 -27.63
N SER A 210 -18.19 -6.92 -26.86
CA SER A 210 -17.06 -6.18 -27.44
C SER A 210 -16.20 -7.09 -28.33
N PRO A 211 -15.87 -6.66 -29.57
CA PRO A 211 -14.99 -7.44 -30.46
C PRO A 211 -13.56 -7.56 -29.91
N LEU A 212 -13.15 -6.65 -29.01
CA LEU A 212 -11.86 -6.68 -28.31
C LEU A 212 -11.71 -7.85 -27.33
N ILE A 213 -12.78 -8.61 -27.09
CA ILE A 213 -12.78 -9.82 -26.26
C ILE A 213 -12.66 -11.06 -27.17
N ALA A 214 -13.32 -11.04 -28.34
CA ALA A 214 -13.45 -12.20 -29.22
C ALA A 214 -12.10 -12.76 -29.70
N VAL A 215 -11.09 -11.90 -29.86
CA VAL A 215 -9.72 -12.31 -30.23
C VAL A 215 -9.10 -13.30 -29.24
N PHE A 216 -9.54 -13.29 -27.97
CA PHE A 216 -9.01 -14.16 -26.92
C PHE A 216 -9.73 -15.52 -26.84
N GLY A 217 -10.70 -15.77 -27.73
CA GLY A 217 -11.50 -16.99 -27.74
C GLY A 217 -12.79 -16.88 -26.90
N PRO A 218 -13.52 -18.00 -26.72
CA PRO A 218 -14.76 -18.00 -25.95
C PRO A 218 -14.52 -17.70 -24.47
N SER A 219 -15.52 -17.11 -23.80
CA SER A 219 -15.46 -16.79 -22.36
C SER A 219 -15.40 -18.02 -21.45
N THR A 220 -15.82 -19.17 -21.97
CA THR A 220 -15.72 -20.48 -21.33
C THR A 220 -14.96 -21.41 -22.24
N VAL A 221 -13.93 -22.06 -21.71
CA VAL A 221 -13.24 -23.17 -22.37
C VAL A 221 -13.69 -24.49 -21.78
N VAL A 222 -13.67 -25.53 -22.59
CA VAL A 222 -14.00 -26.89 -22.19
C VAL A 222 -12.73 -27.73 -22.31
N SER A 223 -12.29 -28.34 -21.22
CA SER A 223 -11.12 -29.21 -21.23
C SER A 223 -11.40 -30.50 -22.01
N SER A 224 -10.35 -31.27 -22.31
CA SER A 224 -10.47 -32.57 -22.98
C SER A 224 -11.34 -33.59 -22.22
N THR A 225 -11.58 -33.38 -20.92
CA THR A 225 -12.45 -34.22 -20.09
C THR A 225 -13.85 -33.64 -19.89
N GLY A 226 -14.19 -32.56 -20.60
CA GLY A 226 -15.53 -31.94 -20.56
C GLY A 226 -15.73 -30.92 -19.44
N VAL A 227 -14.69 -30.61 -18.65
CA VAL A 227 -14.77 -29.63 -17.56
C VAL A 227 -14.82 -28.23 -18.14
N ARG A 228 -15.83 -27.45 -17.74
CA ARG A 228 -16.04 -26.06 -18.18
C ARG A 228 -15.33 -25.10 -17.23
N GLN A 229 -14.50 -24.21 -17.77
CA GLN A 229 -13.71 -23.26 -17.00
C GLN A 229 -13.75 -21.87 -17.66
N SER A 230 -13.63 -20.82 -16.85
CA SER A 230 -13.56 -19.45 -17.37
C SER A 230 -12.24 -19.22 -18.10
N ASN A 231 -12.30 -18.61 -19.28
CA ASN A 231 -11.11 -18.17 -20.01
C ASN A 231 -10.57 -16.89 -19.36
N PRO A 232 -9.35 -16.91 -18.77
CA PRO A 232 -8.80 -15.73 -18.09
C PRO A 232 -8.51 -14.57 -19.05
N LEU A 233 -8.24 -14.85 -20.33
CA LEU A 233 -7.97 -13.83 -21.35
C LEU A 233 -9.25 -13.19 -21.91
N ALA A 234 -10.41 -13.84 -21.74
CA ALA A 234 -11.70 -13.31 -22.18
C ALA A 234 -12.37 -12.39 -21.12
N THR A 235 -11.60 -11.87 -20.15
CA THR A 235 -12.10 -10.88 -19.19
C THR A 235 -12.58 -9.62 -19.91
N ARG A 236 -13.62 -8.98 -19.36
CA ARG A 236 -14.13 -7.68 -19.84
C ARG A 236 -13.35 -6.49 -19.26
N ILE A 237 -12.51 -6.74 -18.26
CA ILE A 237 -11.82 -5.70 -17.50
C ILE A 237 -10.59 -5.23 -18.27
N ARG A 238 -10.39 -3.92 -18.33
CA ARG A 238 -9.25 -3.26 -18.97
C ARG A 238 -8.69 -2.17 -18.06
N PHE A 239 -7.40 -1.90 -18.14
CA PHE A 239 -6.90 -0.62 -17.63
C PHE A 239 -7.47 0.50 -18.49
N PHE A 240 -8.02 1.52 -17.84
CA PHE A 240 -8.62 2.67 -18.53
C PHE A 240 -7.54 3.59 -19.13
N TYR A 241 -6.39 3.70 -18.46
CA TYR A 241 -5.26 4.52 -18.92
C TYR A 241 -4.17 3.67 -19.58
N PRO A 242 -3.23 4.29 -20.34
CA PRO A 242 -2.17 3.57 -21.05
C PRO A 242 -1.29 2.67 -20.17
N THR A 243 -1.18 2.97 -18.87
CA THR A 243 -0.44 2.13 -17.90
C THR A 243 -1.24 2.01 -16.62
N ARG A 244 -1.03 0.93 -15.87
CA ARG A 244 -1.73 0.68 -14.60
C ARG A 244 -1.41 1.71 -13.51
N GLY A 245 -0.31 2.47 -13.62
CA GLY A 245 0.03 3.58 -12.71
C GLY A 245 -0.63 4.93 -13.04
N LYS A 246 -1.14 5.12 -14.26
CA LYS A 246 -1.67 6.42 -14.69
C LYS A 246 -3.10 6.63 -14.19
N GLY A 247 -3.42 7.88 -13.87
CA GLY A 247 -4.75 8.31 -13.48
C GLY A 247 -5.33 7.76 -12.17
N GLN A 248 -4.58 6.97 -11.38
CA GLN A 248 -4.98 6.58 -10.02
C GLN A 248 -5.25 7.83 -9.17
N PRO A 249 -6.49 8.04 -8.66
CA PRO A 249 -6.79 9.09 -7.70
C PRO A 249 -6.05 8.89 -6.37
N ARG A 250 -5.80 10.01 -5.69
CA ARG A 250 -5.21 10.04 -4.35
C ARG A 250 -6.26 10.48 -3.35
N ALA A 251 -6.32 9.79 -2.20
CA ALA A 251 -7.17 10.21 -1.10
C ALA A 251 -6.66 11.55 -0.53
N PRO A 252 -7.56 12.36 0.06
CA PRO A 252 -7.16 13.54 0.83
C PRO A 252 -6.18 13.18 1.96
N ASP A 253 -5.35 14.15 2.34
CA ASP A 253 -4.43 13.99 3.47
C ASP A 253 -5.18 13.89 4.79
N VAL A 254 -4.69 13.06 5.71
CA VAL A 254 -5.22 12.96 7.06
C VAL A 254 -4.46 13.91 7.97
N HIS A 255 -5.19 14.82 8.62
CA HIS A 255 -4.65 15.87 9.49
C HIS A 255 -5.11 15.63 10.92
N THR A 256 -4.18 15.45 11.86
CA THR A 256 -4.51 15.27 13.28
C THR A 256 -3.78 16.30 14.12
N VAL A 257 -4.54 17.09 14.88
CA VAL A 257 -4.01 18.02 15.88
C VAL A 257 -4.31 17.47 17.27
N GLY A 258 -3.29 17.32 18.11
CA GLY A 258 -3.44 16.94 19.51
C GLY A 258 -2.95 18.06 20.41
N VAL A 259 -3.64 18.33 21.53
CA VAL A 259 -3.23 19.32 22.52
C VAL A 259 -3.42 18.75 23.91
N LYS A 260 -2.40 18.88 24.76
CA LYS A 260 -2.43 18.51 26.17
C LYS A 260 -2.03 19.71 27.03
N VAL A 261 -2.76 19.95 28.10
CA VAL A 261 -2.42 20.94 29.12
C VAL A 261 -2.39 20.24 30.47
N GLY A 262 -1.25 20.32 31.14
CA GLY A 262 -0.98 19.74 32.44
C GLY A 262 -0.66 20.82 33.46
N LYS A 263 -1.15 20.67 34.69
CA LYS A 263 -0.83 21.53 35.82
C LYS A 263 -0.34 20.68 36.98
N ARG A 264 0.86 20.99 37.48
CA ARG A 264 1.37 20.40 38.71
C ARG A 264 1.00 21.29 39.90
N ILE A 265 0.48 20.66 40.94
CA ILE A 265 0.00 21.29 42.17
C ILE A 265 0.77 20.65 43.33
N PRO A 266 1.69 21.38 43.99
CA PRO A 266 2.39 20.87 45.15
C PRO A 266 1.44 20.75 46.35
N PHE A 267 1.55 19.67 47.13
CA PHE A 267 0.78 19.50 48.37
C PHE A 267 1.65 18.95 49.52
N GLY A 268 2.68 19.70 49.89
CA GLY A 268 3.53 19.42 51.07
C GLY A 268 4.42 18.17 50.95
N ALA A 269 5.47 18.10 51.78
CA ALA A 269 6.35 16.94 51.92
C ALA A 269 6.93 16.36 50.60
N GLY A 270 7.21 17.20 49.60
CA GLY A 270 7.72 16.77 48.28
C GLY A 270 6.68 16.18 47.33
N ARG A 271 5.43 16.04 47.78
CA ARG A 271 4.32 15.45 47.03
C ARG A 271 3.68 16.45 46.09
N ASN A 272 3.15 15.93 44.98
CA ASN A 272 2.45 16.75 44.00
C ASN A 272 1.36 15.95 43.27
N VAL A 273 0.29 16.66 42.91
CA VAL A 273 -0.76 16.18 42.01
C VAL A 273 -0.53 16.83 40.66
N GLU A 274 -0.56 16.05 39.59
CA GLU A 274 -0.59 16.54 38.22
C GLU A 274 -1.99 16.30 37.64
N LEU A 275 -2.63 17.38 37.19
CA LEU A 275 -3.89 17.34 36.47
C LEU A 275 -3.60 17.53 35.00
N GLY A 276 -4.01 16.60 34.15
CA GLY A 276 -3.83 16.67 32.70
C GLY A 276 -5.17 16.67 31.98
N PHE A 277 -5.31 17.53 30.98
CA PHE A 277 -6.40 17.52 30.03
C PHE A 277 -5.83 17.43 28.62
N GLU A 278 -6.28 16.45 27.84
CA GLU A 278 -5.80 16.22 26.48
C GLU A 278 -6.97 16.10 25.51
N VAL A 279 -6.83 16.74 24.35
CA VAL A 279 -7.76 16.66 23.22
C VAL A 279 -7.03 16.08 22.02
N PHE A 280 -7.50 14.94 21.54
CA PHE A 280 -7.09 14.30 20.30
C PHE A 280 -7.99 14.75 19.14
N ASN A 281 -7.42 14.90 17.95
CA ASN A 281 -8.11 15.42 16.77
C ASN A 281 -8.89 16.72 17.09
N LEU A 282 -8.20 17.73 17.61
CA LEU A 282 -8.77 19.01 18.03
C LEU A 282 -9.61 19.66 16.91
N LEU A 283 -9.21 19.53 15.65
CA LEU A 283 -9.97 20.10 14.52
C LEU A 283 -11.25 19.31 14.18
N ASN A 284 -11.45 18.14 14.77
CA ASN A 284 -12.51 17.19 14.42
C ASN A 284 -12.56 16.92 12.91
N ALA A 285 -11.37 16.80 12.29
CA ALA A 285 -11.25 16.48 10.87
C ALA A 285 -11.75 15.05 10.62
N GLY A 286 -12.40 14.84 9.48
CA GLY A 286 -13.09 13.59 9.12
C GLY A 286 -12.66 13.00 7.79
N ASN A 287 -11.36 13.08 7.46
CA ASN A 287 -10.83 12.41 6.27
C ASN A 287 -10.76 10.89 6.48
N PHE A 288 -10.42 10.17 5.42
CA PHE A 288 -10.40 8.71 5.41
C PHE A 288 -8.98 8.20 5.21
N THR A 289 -8.68 7.08 5.83
CA THR A 289 -7.35 6.45 5.75
C THR A 289 -7.27 5.38 4.67
N GLU A 290 -8.41 4.97 4.11
CA GLU A 290 -8.50 3.88 3.15
C GLU A 290 -9.49 4.18 2.00
N TYR A 291 -9.24 3.55 0.86
CA TYR A 291 -10.23 3.46 -0.22
C TYR A 291 -11.16 2.29 0.03
N SER A 292 -12.42 2.43 -0.39
CA SER A 292 -13.41 1.37 -0.31
C SER A 292 -12.95 0.15 -1.12
N ARG A 293 -12.89 -1.00 -0.45
CA ARG A 293 -12.55 -2.28 -1.10
C ARG A 293 -13.63 -2.76 -2.06
N GLN A 294 -14.81 -2.13 -2.09
CA GLN A 294 -15.92 -2.46 -2.99
C GLN A 294 -15.69 -2.03 -4.45
N GLY A 295 -14.52 -1.49 -4.78
CA GLY A 295 -14.13 -1.15 -6.15
C GLY A 295 -13.86 0.32 -6.39
N ALA A 296 -13.16 1.00 -5.46
CA ALA A 296 -12.78 2.41 -5.61
C ALA A 296 -11.95 2.73 -6.86
N ASN A 297 -11.42 1.73 -7.56
CA ASN A 297 -10.69 1.85 -8.81
C ASN A 297 -11.52 1.55 -10.07
N ARG A 298 -12.82 1.23 -9.95
CA ARG A 298 -13.70 0.85 -11.06
C ARG A 298 -14.42 2.06 -11.66
N ILE A 299 -13.87 2.65 -12.72
CA ILE A 299 -14.44 3.88 -13.31
C ILE A 299 -15.84 3.66 -13.91
N TYR A 300 -16.11 2.44 -14.39
CA TYR A 300 -17.41 2.03 -14.93
C TYR A 300 -18.52 1.88 -13.88
N ASN A 301 -18.18 1.94 -12.58
CA ASN A 301 -19.16 1.94 -11.50
C ASN A 301 -19.04 3.23 -10.66
N PRO A 302 -19.76 4.30 -11.04
CA PRO A 302 -19.73 5.59 -10.35
C PRO A 302 -20.14 5.52 -8.88
N GLN A 303 -20.94 4.52 -8.47
CA GLN A 303 -21.37 4.37 -7.07
C GLN A 303 -20.22 3.95 -6.16
N THR A 304 -19.21 3.28 -6.71
CA THR A 304 -18.07 2.76 -5.94
C THR A 304 -16.76 3.50 -6.24
N PHE A 305 -16.63 4.12 -7.42
CA PHE A 305 -15.41 4.78 -7.84
C PHE A 305 -15.01 5.91 -6.87
N ALA A 306 -13.73 5.95 -6.50
CA ALA A 306 -13.16 6.94 -5.58
C ALA A 306 -13.90 7.09 -4.24
N THR A 307 -14.62 6.05 -3.79
CA THR A 307 -15.26 6.03 -2.47
C THR A 307 -14.28 5.58 -1.39
N TYR A 308 -14.45 6.11 -0.18
CA TYR A 308 -13.54 5.91 0.93
C TYR A 308 -14.11 5.00 2.02
N THR A 309 -13.23 4.50 2.89
CA THR A 309 -13.59 3.76 4.11
C THR A 309 -12.60 4.07 5.23
N ASN A 310 -12.86 3.58 6.43
CA ASN A 310 -12.06 3.81 7.63
C ASN A 310 -11.86 5.30 7.95
N PRO A 311 -12.93 5.97 8.45
CA PRO A 311 -12.87 7.39 8.81
C PRO A 311 -11.84 7.63 9.91
N GLN A 312 -11.20 8.79 9.85
CA GLN A 312 -10.34 9.30 10.92
C GLN A 312 -11.11 9.30 12.25
N THR A 313 -10.43 8.92 13.33
CA THR A 313 -11.01 8.93 14.66
C THR A 313 -11.54 10.33 15.02
N PRO A 314 -12.76 10.44 15.57
CA PRO A 314 -13.35 11.73 15.91
C PRO A 314 -12.56 12.44 17.01
N ARG A 315 -12.88 13.71 17.26
CA ARG A 315 -12.37 14.42 18.43
C ARG A 315 -12.66 13.62 19.70
N ALA A 316 -11.64 13.41 20.51
CA ALA A 316 -11.76 12.77 21.80
C ALA A 316 -11.03 13.61 22.85
N ALA A 317 -11.55 13.62 24.08
CA ALA A 317 -10.92 14.29 25.20
C ALA A 317 -10.65 13.28 26.32
N THR A 318 -9.52 13.42 26.98
CA THR A 318 -9.16 12.63 28.15
C THR A 318 -8.74 13.56 29.28
N PHE A 319 -9.03 13.13 30.50
CA PHE A 319 -8.62 13.79 31.72
C PHE A 319 -7.86 12.79 32.57
N GLU A 320 -6.71 13.19 33.08
CA GLU A 320 -5.84 12.36 33.91
C GLU A 320 -5.48 13.07 35.21
N VAL A 321 -5.34 12.28 36.27
CA VAL A 321 -4.84 12.72 37.56
C VAL A 321 -3.71 11.79 37.96
N MET A 322 -2.51 12.33 38.16
CA MET A 322 -1.35 11.57 38.63
C MET A 322 -0.90 12.11 39.97
N THR A 323 -0.72 11.23 40.95
CA THR A 323 -0.16 11.55 42.26
C THR A 323 1.26 11.03 42.35
N ARG A 324 2.21 11.87 42.78
CA ARG A 324 3.59 11.47 43.04
C ARG A 324 3.92 11.70 44.52
N PHE A 325 4.45 10.66 45.15
CA PHE A 325 4.78 10.58 46.58
C PHE A 325 6.29 10.69 46.82
#